data_AF-A0A3A8Z699-F1
#
_entry.id   AF-A0A3A8Z699-F1
#
_cell.length_a   1.000
_cell.length_b   1.000
_cell.length_c   1.000
_cell.angle_alpha   90.00
_cell.angle_beta   90.00
_cell.angle_gamma   90.00
#
_symmetry.space_group_name_H-M   'P 1'
#
loop_
_entity.id
_entity.type
_entity.pdbx_description
1 polymer ?
#
loop_
_entity_poly.entity_id
_entity_poly.type
_entity_poly.pdbx_seq_one_letter_code
_entity_poly.pdbx_strand_id
1 'polypeptide(L)'
;MALLFCKVIYQALKLNTDARHEKDILPPLEIVEKAASSLIVCELMKSPYLKEFDFMPVYQDKENGKLIFNSRITHEIAGKRYCTVVEPMFTRVDLKRFTETEWEKHLKKKASALKGYMEQLNREDNIVQLVIVCEDVEDFKTVSTIVSTMFPENMFPHIYYSSEGAIKSAAYDLKNSMIRVTGIKNGGNGCKVLDSVSAQWAYPFF
;
A
#
# COMPACT_ATOMS: atom_id res chain seq x y z
N MET A 1 -10.62 -20.25 -3.46
CA MET A 1 -9.39 -21.09 -3.54
C MET A 1 -8.13 -20.22 -3.66
N ALA A 2 -8.05 -19.28 -4.61
CA ALA A 2 -6.88 -18.39 -4.81
C ALA A 2 -6.51 -17.55 -3.57
N LEU A 3 -7.47 -16.93 -2.89
CA LEU A 3 -7.22 -16.15 -1.67
C LEU A 3 -6.58 -17.01 -0.56
N LEU A 4 -7.09 -18.24 -0.38
CA LEU A 4 -6.58 -19.16 0.62
C LEU A 4 -5.13 -19.56 0.30
N PHE A 5 -4.82 -19.75 -0.99
CA PHE A 5 -3.48 -20.08 -1.47
C PHE A 5 -2.49 -18.92 -1.28
N CYS A 6 -2.85 -17.69 -1.67
CA CYS A 6 -2.01 -16.50 -1.45
C CYS A 6 -1.75 -16.25 0.04
N LYS A 7 -2.77 -16.47 0.88
CA LYS A 7 -2.67 -16.26 2.33
C LYS A 7 -1.79 -17.31 3.00
N VAL A 8 -1.90 -18.57 2.60
CA VAL A 8 -1.03 -19.65 3.06
C VAL A 8 0.43 -19.41 2.65
N ILE A 9 0.68 -18.98 1.41
CA ILE A 9 2.03 -18.62 0.95
C ILE A 9 2.57 -17.46 1.79
N TYR A 10 1.78 -16.41 2.00
CA TYR A 10 2.19 -15.26 2.79
C TYR A 10 2.52 -15.62 4.24
N GLN A 11 1.64 -16.39 4.89
CA GLN A 11 1.87 -16.89 6.24
C GLN A 11 3.10 -17.80 6.31
N ALA A 12 3.32 -18.67 5.32
CA ALA A 12 4.49 -19.55 5.27
C ALA A 12 5.80 -18.78 5.04
N LEU A 13 5.78 -17.74 4.20
CA LEU A 13 6.92 -16.85 3.98
C LEU A 13 7.28 -16.12 5.27
N LYS A 14 6.29 -15.61 6.02
CA LYS A 14 6.52 -14.85 7.25
C LYS A 14 6.81 -15.71 8.50
N LEU A 15 6.20 -16.89 8.64
CA LEU A 15 6.55 -17.82 9.72
C LEU A 15 8.02 -18.25 9.63
N ASN A 16 8.57 -18.33 8.43
CA ASN A 16 10.00 -18.56 8.25
C ASN A 16 10.87 -17.33 8.60
N THR A 17 10.32 -16.11 8.64
CA THR A 17 11.05 -14.91 9.10
C THR A 17 11.04 -14.72 10.60
N ASP A 18 9.91 -14.99 11.24
CA ASP A 18 9.70 -14.58 12.63
C ASP A 18 10.19 -15.64 13.64
N ALA A 19 10.42 -16.89 13.21
CA ALA A 19 10.66 -18.03 14.10
C ALA A 19 12.13 -18.49 14.26
N ARG A 20 13.14 -17.83 13.67
CA ARG A 20 14.54 -18.31 13.77
C ARG A 20 15.53 -17.22 14.16
N HIS A 21 16.32 -17.49 15.21
CA HIS A 21 17.45 -16.65 15.62
C HIS A 21 18.63 -16.67 14.63
N GLU A 22 18.73 -17.72 13.80
CA GLU A 22 19.77 -17.88 12.78
C GLU A 22 19.30 -17.26 11.45
N LYS A 23 19.70 -16.00 11.24
CA LYS A 23 19.44 -15.19 10.05
C LYS A 23 20.18 -15.72 8.82
N ASP A 24 19.59 -16.60 8.01
CA ASP A 24 20.14 -16.85 6.66
C ASP A 24 19.17 -16.68 5.50
N ILE A 25 17.85 -16.69 5.70
CA ILE A 25 16.90 -16.43 4.60
C ILE A 25 15.69 -15.65 5.14
N LEU A 26 15.84 -14.33 5.27
CA LEU A 26 14.66 -13.46 5.16
C LEU A 26 14.19 -13.59 3.69
N PRO A 27 12.92 -13.93 3.40
CA PRO A 27 12.39 -13.84 2.07
C PRO A 27 12.63 -12.40 1.62
N PRO A 28 13.15 -12.20 0.40
CA PRO A 28 13.37 -10.86 -0.14
C PRO A 28 12.11 -10.02 0.09
N LEU A 29 12.30 -8.81 0.62
CA LEU A 29 11.22 -7.89 0.96
C LEU A 29 10.24 -7.75 -0.21
N GLU A 30 10.77 -7.77 -1.42
CA GLU A 30 10.03 -7.71 -2.68
C GLU A 30 8.98 -8.83 -2.81
N ILE A 31 9.27 -10.03 -2.30
CA ILE A 31 8.32 -11.15 -2.29
C ILE A 31 7.22 -10.89 -1.25
N VAL A 32 7.60 -10.40 -0.07
CA VAL A 32 6.65 -10.09 1.01
C VAL A 32 5.69 -8.98 0.58
N GLU A 33 6.21 -7.93 -0.06
CA GLU A 33 5.40 -6.85 -0.62
C GLU A 33 4.45 -7.38 -1.70
N LYS A 34 4.95 -8.16 -2.67
CA LYS A 34 4.09 -8.75 -3.71
C LYS A 34 2.96 -9.57 -3.12
N ALA A 35 3.26 -10.40 -2.12
CA ALA A 35 2.26 -11.24 -1.47
C ALA A 35 1.23 -10.40 -0.69
N ALA A 36 1.67 -9.37 0.06
CA ALA A 36 0.79 -8.47 0.80
C ALA A 36 -0.15 -7.69 -0.13
N SER A 37 0.39 -7.13 -1.23
CA SER A 37 -0.41 -6.46 -2.28
C SER A 37 -1.43 -7.42 -2.89
N SER A 38 -0.99 -8.64 -3.24
CA SER A 38 -1.85 -9.66 -3.85
C SER A 38 -3.03 -10.05 -2.98
N LEU A 39 -2.90 -10.00 -1.65
CA LEU A 39 -3.99 -10.34 -0.74
C LEU A 39 -5.12 -9.31 -0.75
N ILE A 40 -4.78 -8.02 -0.77
CA ILE A 40 -5.76 -6.94 -0.95
C ILE A 40 -6.40 -7.03 -2.32
N VAL A 41 -5.59 -7.20 -3.37
CA VAL A 41 -6.08 -7.29 -4.76
C VAL A 41 -7.02 -8.48 -4.94
N CYS A 42 -6.73 -9.62 -4.34
CA CYS A 42 -7.62 -10.79 -4.40
C CYS A 42 -9.02 -10.50 -3.83
N GLU A 43 -9.14 -9.62 -2.83
CA GLU A 43 -10.43 -9.16 -2.32
C GLU A 43 -11.10 -8.19 -3.32
N LEU A 44 -10.35 -7.21 -3.83
CA LEU A 44 -10.85 -6.24 -4.80
C LEU A 44 -11.30 -6.88 -6.13
N MET A 45 -10.65 -7.97 -6.55
CA MET A 45 -10.98 -8.74 -7.74
C MET A 45 -12.31 -9.50 -7.64
N LYS A 46 -12.87 -9.68 -6.44
CA LYS A 46 -14.18 -10.32 -6.26
C LYS A 46 -15.34 -9.44 -6.75
N SER A 47 -15.08 -8.15 -6.96
CA SER A 47 -16.09 -7.20 -7.42
C SER A 47 -16.61 -7.54 -8.82
N PRO A 48 -17.92 -7.49 -9.08
CA PRO A 48 -18.48 -7.70 -10.42
C PRO A 48 -18.13 -6.56 -11.40
N TYR A 49 -17.61 -5.44 -10.89
CA TYR A 49 -17.21 -4.28 -11.68
C TYR A 49 -15.75 -4.35 -12.14
N LEU A 50 -15.05 -5.47 -11.88
CA LEU A 50 -13.67 -5.67 -12.29
C LEU A 50 -13.55 -5.51 -13.81
N LYS A 51 -12.67 -4.60 -14.25
CA LYS A 51 -12.39 -4.33 -15.66
C LYS A 51 -11.01 -4.81 -16.07
N GLU A 52 -10.00 -4.47 -15.27
CA GLU A 52 -8.60 -4.75 -15.57
C GLU A 52 -7.82 -5.01 -14.29
N PHE A 53 -6.84 -5.90 -14.35
CA PHE A 53 -5.84 -6.09 -13.32
C PHE A 53 -4.46 -6.09 -13.97
N ASP A 54 -3.58 -5.24 -13.47
CA ASP A 54 -2.19 -5.12 -13.88
C ASP A 54 -1.29 -5.48 -12.69
N PHE A 55 -0.57 -6.59 -12.85
CA PHE A 55 0.45 -7.00 -11.90
C PHE A 55 1.78 -6.41 -12.33
N MET A 56 2.42 -5.68 -11.43
CA MET A 56 3.67 -4.97 -11.69
C MET A 56 3.57 -3.80 -12.69
N PRO A 57 2.64 -2.84 -12.46
CA PRO A 57 2.52 -1.68 -13.34
C PRO A 57 3.80 -0.86 -13.32
N VAL A 58 4.18 -0.40 -14.50
CA VAL A 58 5.39 0.38 -14.72
C VAL A 58 5.07 1.87 -14.68
N TYR A 59 5.87 2.64 -13.95
CA TYR A 59 5.86 4.10 -13.96
C TYR A 59 7.22 4.65 -14.36
N GLN A 60 7.24 5.60 -15.29
CA GLN A 60 8.45 6.30 -15.69
C GLN A 60 8.48 7.66 -15.00
N ASP A 61 9.28 7.77 -13.95
CA ASP A 61 9.51 9.03 -13.26
C ASP A 61 10.67 9.79 -13.93
N LYS A 62 10.52 11.11 -14.06
CA LYS A 62 11.53 11.96 -14.71
C LYS A 62 12.83 12.04 -13.90
N GLU A 63 12.75 11.98 -12.57
CA GLU A 63 13.89 12.12 -11.67
C GLU A 63 14.43 10.76 -11.21
N ASN A 64 13.52 9.80 -11.00
CA ASN A 64 13.78 8.54 -10.32
C ASN A 64 13.94 7.35 -11.27
N GLY A 65 13.71 7.55 -12.56
CA GLY A 65 13.81 6.52 -13.60
C GLY A 65 12.57 5.63 -13.65
N LYS A 66 12.76 4.39 -14.12
CA LYS A 66 11.69 3.40 -14.20
C LYS A 66 11.43 2.78 -12.83
N LEU A 67 10.20 2.90 -12.32
CA LEU A 67 9.72 2.19 -11.14
C LEU A 67 8.67 1.15 -11.53
N ILE A 68 8.59 0.11 -10.71
CA ILE A 68 7.59 -0.96 -10.84
C ILE A 68 6.87 -1.05 -9.51
N PHE A 69 5.57 -0.78 -9.51
CA PHE A 69 4.74 -0.96 -8.31
C PHE A 69 4.23 -2.39 -8.22
N ASN A 70 3.52 -2.74 -7.16
CA ASN A 70 3.10 -4.12 -6.95
C ASN A 70 1.83 -4.46 -7.73
N SER A 71 0.79 -3.63 -7.63
CA SER A 71 -0.49 -3.90 -8.29
C SER A 71 -1.28 -2.65 -8.63
N ARG A 72 -2.00 -2.71 -9.75
CA ARG A 72 -3.08 -1.79 -10.11
C ARG A 72 -4.31 -2.61 -10.49
N ILE A 73 -5.47 -2.22 -10.00
CA ILE A 73 -6.75 -2.79 -10.39
C ILE A 73 -7.70 -1.69 -10.83
N THR A 74 -8.44 -1.94 -11.90
CA THR A 74 -9.41 -1.01 -12.47
C THR A 74 -10.80 -1.60 -12.38
N HIS A 75 -11.72 -0.84 -11.80
CA HIS A 75 -13.15 -1.13 -11.80
C HIS A 75 -13.90 -0.11 -12.66
N GLU A 76 -14.94 -0.54 -13.37
CA GLU A 76 -15.78 0.36 -14.17
C GLU A 76 -17.22 0.35 -13.64
N ILE A 77 -17.68 1.49 -13.13
CA ILE A 77 -19.02 1.66 -12.54
C ILE A 77 -19.69 2.86 -13.17
N ALA A 78 -20.89 2.64 -13.73
CA ALA A 78 -21.68 3.69 -14.36
C ALA A 78 -20.86 4.53 -15.38
N GLY A 79 -20.01 3.87 -16.16
CA GLY A 79 -19.13 4.49 -17.16
C GLY A 79 -17.91 5.23 -16.60
N LYS A 80 -17.70 5.23 -15.27
CA LYS A 80 -16.52 5.82 -14.63
C LYS A 80 -15.51 4.75 -14.27
N ARG A 81 -14.23 5.01 -14.56
CA ARG A 81 -13.12 4.13 -14.22
C ARG A 81 -12.51 4.52 -12.88
N TYR A 82 -12.35 3.54 -12.02
CA TYR A 82 -11.70 3.69 -10.73
C TYR A 82 -10.44 2.84 -10.72
N CYS A 83 -9.30 3.52 -10.63
CA CYS A 83 -7.98 2.88 -10.66
C CYS A 83 -7.43 2.85 -9.24
N THR A 84 -7.41 1.67 -8.63
CA THR A 84 -6.83 1.46 -7.31
C THR A 84 -5.41 0.93 -7.45
N VAL A 85 -4.43 1.68 -6.96
CA VAL A 85 -3.05 1.20 -6.77
C VAL A 85 -2.95 0.56 -5.39
N VAL A 86 -2.35 -0.63 -5.29
CA VAL A 86 -2.16 -1.32 -4.01
C VAL A 86 -0.67 -1.52 -3.76
N GLU A 87 -0.14 -0.79 -2.79
CA GLU A 87 1.29 -0.72 -2.55
C GLU A 87 1.64 -0.92 -1.06
N PRO A 88 2.35 -1.98 -0.69
CA PRO A 88 2.88 -2.12 0.64
C PRO A 88 4.01 -1.13 0.92
N MET A 89 4.08 -0.64 2.14
CA MET A 89 5.17 0.21 2.61
C MET A 89 5.55 -0.22 4.02
N PHE A 90 6.67 -0.95 4.12
CA PHE A 90 7.18 -1.47 5.39
C PHE A 90 8.36 -0.64 5.88
N THR A 91 8.37 -0.28 7.16
CA THR A 91 9.44 0.59 7.71
C THR A 91 10.57 -0.18 8.37
N ARG A 92 10.36 -1.48 8.65
CA ARG A 92 11.42 -2.38 9.14
C ARG A 92 12.57 -2.45 8.13
N VAL A 93 13.78 -2.15 8.61
CA VAL A 93 15.01 -2.15 7.81
C VAL A 93 15.72 -3.51 7.90
N ASP A 94 16.06 -4.10 6.76
CA ASP A 94 17.08 -5.16 6.73
C ASP A 94 18.48 -4.52 6.78
N LEU A 95 19.01 -4.38 8.01
CA LEU A 95 20.32 -3.79 8.26
C LEU A 95 21.50 -4.55 7.61
N LYS A 96 21.28 -5.77 7.10
CA LYS A 96 22.30 -6.47 6.29
C LYS A 96 22.40 -5.89 4.87
N ARG A 97 21.36 -5.22 4.38
CA ARG A 97 21.24 -4.73 3.00
C ARG A 97 21.22 -3.21 2.90
N PHE A 98 20.67 -2.53 3.90
CA PHE A 98 20.48 -1.08 3.90
C PHE A 98 20.84 -0.47 5.26
N THR A 99 21.40 0.72 5.23
CA THR A 99 21.38 1.61 6.40
C THR A 99 19.98 2.18 6.62
N GLU A 100 19.68 2.63 7.84
CA GLU A 100 18.40 3.29 8.15
C GLU A 100 18.15 4.51 7.24
N THR A 101 19.19 5.32 7.01
CA THR A 101 19.14 6.49 6.13
C THR A 101 18.82 6.13 4.68
N GLU A 102 19.41 5.05 4.16
CA GLU A 102 19.10 4.57 2.80
C GLU A 102 17.66 4.06 2.71
N TRP A 103 17.18 3.39 3.76
CA TRP A 103 15.81 2.90 3.83
C TRP A 103 14.80 4.04 3.88
N GLU A 104 15.05 5.06 4.70
CA GLU A 104 14.20 6.24 4.78
C GLU A 104 14.14 6.98 3.44
N LYS A 105 15.29 7.14 2.75
CA LYS A 105 15.35 7.70 1.40
C LYS A 105 14.57 6.85 0.40
N HIS A 106 14.65 5.53 0.50
CA HIS A 106 13.90 4.61 -0.34
C HIS A 106 12.38 4.80 -0.16
N LEU A 107 11.89 4.85 1.08
CA LEU A 107 10.47 5.05 1.37
C LEU A 107 9.96 6.40 0.86
N LYS A 108 10.73 7.48 1.06
CA LYS A 108 10.40 8.81 0.51
C LYS A 108 10.37 8.81 -1.02
N LYS A 109 11.34 8.16 -1.67
CA LYS A 109 11.36 7.99 -3.13
C LYS A 109 10.14 7.24 -3.63
N LYS A 110 9.77 6.14 -2.96
CA LYS A 110 8.58 5.34 -3.26
C LYS A 110 7.30 6.16 -3.13
N ALA A 111 7.13 6.92 -2.05
CA ALA A 111 5.99 7.81 -1.85
C ALA A 111 5.91 8.92 -2.92
N SER A 112 7.04 9.53 -3.28
CA SER A 112 7.11 10.53 -4.36
C SER A 112 6.63 9.94 -5.69
N ALA A 113 7.15 8.75 -6.03
CA ALA A 113 6.79 8.07 -7.26
C ALA A 113 5.31 7.65 -7.28
N LEU A 114 4.77 7.18 -6.15
CA LEU A 114 3.34 6.86 -6.02
C LEU A 114 2.47 8.09 -6.28
N LYS A 115 2.83 9.24 -5.73
CA LYS A 115 2.13 10.51 -6.00
C LYS A 115 2.15 10.83 -7.50
N GLY A 116 3.33 10.83 -8.12
CA GLY A 116 3.47 11.12 -9.55
C GLY A 116 2.70 10.14 -10.44
N TYR A 117 2.68 8.86 -10.05
CA TYR A 117 1.91 7.84 -10.77
C TYR A 117 0.40 8.06 -10.63
N MET A 118 -0.09 8.37 -9.43
CA MET A 118 -1.50 8.69 -9.22
C MET A 118 -1.92 9.93 -10.00
N GLU A 119 -1.08 10.98 -10.05
CA GLU A 119 -1.33 12.17 -10.85
C GLU A 119 -1.39 11.85 -12.35
N GLN A 120 -0.53 10.95 -12.85
CA GLN A 120 -0.59 10.48 -14.23
C GLN A 120 -1.91 9.76 -14.52
N LEU A 121 -2.28 8.78 -13.69
CA LEU A 121 -3.52 8.02 -13.85
C LEU A 121 -4.77 8.92 -13.79
N ASN A 122 -4.74 9.97 -12.96
CA ASN A 122 -5.87 10.91 -12.82
C ASN A 122 -6.04 11.79 -14.06
N ARG A 123 -4.96 12.07 -14.81
CA ARG A 123 -5.03 12.81 -16.10
C ARG A 123 -5.66 11.99 -17.23
N GLU A 124 -5.70 10.67 -17.07
CA GLU A 124 -6.35 9.73 -18.00
C GLU A 124 -7.86 9.57 -17.70
N ASP A 125 -8.47 10.56 -17.01
CA ASP A 125 -9.89 10.61 -16.62
C ASP A 125 -10.34 9.47 -15.67
N ASN A 126 -9.38 8.89 -14.95
CA ASN A 126 -9.67 7.88 -13.93
C ASN A 126 -9.87 8.52 -12.56
N ILE A 127 -10.78 7.96 -11.77
CA ILE A 127 -10.84 8.23 -10.32
C ILE A 127 -9.79 7.37 -9.64
N VAL A 128 -8.71 7.99 -9.18
CA VAL A 128 -7.55 7.25 -8.65
C VAL A 128 -7.64 7.06 -7.15
N GLN A 129 -7.32 5.85 -6.69
CA GLN A 129 -7.29 5.46 -5.29
C GLN A 129 -5.96 4.77 -4.98
N LEU A 130 -5.53 4.85 -3.72
CA LEU A 130 -4.33 4.20 -3.22
C LEU A 130 -4.65 3.42 -1.95
N VAL A 131 -4.23 2.15 -1.91
CA VAL A 131 -4.26 1.33 -0.70
C VAL A 131 -2.82 1.03 -0.29
N ILE A 132 -2.43 1.55 0.87
CA ILE A 132 -1.11 1.30 1.46
C ILE A 132 -1.24 0.16 2.46
N VAL A 133 -0.41 -0.87 2.32
CA VAL A 133 -0.34 -1.97 3.29
C VAL A 133 0.85 -1.77 4.21
N CYS A 134 0.58 -1.58 5.49
CA CYS A 134 1.58 -1.40 6.55
C CYS A 134 1.81 -2.72 7.30
N GLU A 135 2.99 -2.95 7.87
CA GLU A 135 3.23 -4.15 8.70
C GLU A 135 2.44 -4.04 10.02
N ASP A 136 2.57 -2.89 10.68
CA ASP A 136 2.02 -2.63 12.00
C ASP A 136 1.58 -1.16 12.18
N VAL A 137 1.27 -0.78 13.42
CA VAL A 137 0.81 0.57 13.78
C VAL A 137 1.94 1.61 13.68
N GLU A 138 3.19 1.24 13.92
CA GLU A 138 4.33 2.16 13.83
C GLU A 138 4.67 2.44 12.37
N ASP A 139 4.60 1.42 11.51
CA ASP A 139 4.61 1.57 10.06
C ASP A 139 3.52 2.54 9.59
N PHE A 140 2.28 2.31 10.04
CA PHE A 140 1.16 3.18 9.68
C PHE A 140 1.41 4.64 10.04
N LYS A 141 1.88 4.93 11.27
CA LYS A 141 2.20 6.30 11.69
C LYS A 141 3.28 6.92 10.81
N THR A 142 4.36 6.19 10.56
CA THR A 142 5.50 6.68 9.78
C THR A 142 5.12 6.93 8.32
N VAL A 143 4.48 5.95 7.68
CA VAL A 143 4.08 6.04 6.27
C VAL A 143 3.00 7.11 6.09
N SER A 144 2.01 7.17 6.97
CA SER A 144 0.98 8.22 6.90
C SER A 144 1.57 9.62 7.08
N THR A 145 2.62 9.81 7.89
CA THR A 145 3.37 11.07 7.98
C THR A 145 4.10 11.40 6.68
N ILE A 146 4.80 10.44 6.07
CA ILE A 146 5.48 10.65 4.77
C ILE A 146 4.46 11.07 3.70
N VAL A 147 3.37 10.29 3.56
CA VAL A 147 2.32 10.54 2.57
C VAL A 147 1.63 11.88 2.83
N SER A 148 1.24 12.16 4.08
CA SER A 148 0.58 13.42 4.44
C SER A 148 1.46 14.65 4.16
N THR A 149 2.78 14.50 4.27
CA THR A 149 3.73 15.58 3.98
C THR A 149 3.90 15.80 2.48
N MET A 150 3.90 14.73 1.67
CA MET A 150 4.22 14.80 0.24
C MET A 150 3.00 15.00 -0.67
N PHE A 151 1.85 14.44 -0.28
CA PHE A 151 0.63 14.44 -1.08
C PHE A 151 -0.22 15.68 -0.77
N PRO A 152 -0.89 16.25 -1.77
CA PRO A 152 -1.81 17.35 -1.54
C PRO A 152 -3.07 16.84 -0.82
N GLU A 153 -3.67 17.69 0.01
CA GLU A 153 -4.74 17.29 0.94
C GLU A 153 -6.01 16.78 0.22
N ASN A 154 -6.25 17.28 -0.99
CA ASN A 154 -7.37 16.84 -1.83
C ASN A 154 -7.25 15.38 -2.28
N MET A 155 -6.07 14.75 -2.18
CA MET A 155 -5.90 13.33 -2.48
C MET A 155 -6.20 12.41 -1.29
N PHE A 156 -6.13 12.90 -0.05
CA PHE A 156 -6.31 12.06 1.15
C PHE A 156 -7.65 11.31 1.21
N PRO A 157 -8.79 11.86 0.71
CA PRO A 157 -10.04 11.11 0.65
C PRO A 157 -9.95 9.78 -0.12
N HIS A 158 -8.95 9.64 -0.99
CA HIS A 158 -8.70 8.50 -1.87
C HIS A 158 -7.51 7.64 -1.45
N ILE A 159 -6.90 7.91 -0.30
CA ILE A 159 -5.78 7.13 0.24
C ILE A 159 -6.26 6.35 1.46
N TYR A 160 -6.03 5.05 1.42
CA TYR A 160 -6.44 4.10 2.43
C TYR A 160 -5.26 3.31 2.94
N TYR A 161 -5.38 2.82 4.16
CA TYR A 161 -4.36 2.04 4.84
C TYR A 161 -4.98 0.74 5.33
N SER A 162 -4.26 -0.36 5.17
CA SER A 162 -4.56 -1.67 5.74
C SER A 162 -3.31 -2.21 6.43
N SER A 163 -3.45 -3.24 7.26
CA SER A 163 -2.32 -3.85 7.97
C SER A 163 -2.09 -5.31 7.59
N GLU A 164 -0.82 -5.74 7.60
CA GLU A 164 -0.41 -7.14 7.52
C GLU A 164 -1.10 -7.98 8.61
N GLY A 165 -1.20 -7.45 9.82
CA GLY A 165 -1.91 -8.11 10.93
C GLY A 165 -3.36 -8.44 10.59
N ALA A 166 -4.08 -7.52 9.95
CA ALA A 166 -5.44 -7.78 9.48
C ALA A 166 -5.45 -8.89 8.42
N ILE A 167 -4.57 -8.77 7.42
CA ILE A 167 -4.46 -9.74 6.31
C ILE A 167 -4.22 -11.18 6.81
N LYS A 168 -3.47 -11.36 7.90
CA LYS A 168 -3.21 -12.68 8.52
C LYS A 168 -4.43 -13.28 9.24
N SER A 169 -5.36 -12.46 9.72
CA SER A 169 -6.51 -12.92 10.53
C SER A 169 -7.38 -13.89 9.76
N ALA A 170 -7.77 -15.04 10.36
CA ALA A 170 -8.63 -16.03 9.71
C ALA A 170 -9.96 -15.43 9.18
N ALA A 171 -10.47 -14.40 9.84
CA ALA A 171 -11.67 -13.64 9.47
C ALA A 171 -11.33 -12.31 8.77
N TYR A 172 -10.25 -12.28 7.98
CA TYR A 172 -9.85 -11.08 7.25
C TYR A 172 -10.99 -10.57 6.37
N ASP A 173 -11.35 -9.31 6.58
CA ASP A 173 -12.34 -8.57 5.81
C ASP A 173 -11.72 -7.22 5.43
N LEU A 174 -11.58 -6.97 4.13
CA LEU A 174 -10.92 -5.76 3.63
C LEU A 174 -11.70 -4.50 4.01
N LYS A 175 -13.03 -4.54 4.08
CA LYS A 175 -13.85 -3.40 4.46
C LYS A 175 -13.55 -2.96 5.91
N ASN A 176 -13.46 -3.91 6.83
CA ASN A 176 -13.18 -3.67 8.23
C ASN A 176 -11.71 -3.35 8.53
N SER A 177 -10.79 -3.69 7.62
CA SER A 177 -9.36 -3.44 7.79
C SER A 177 -8.89 -2.08 7.28
N MET A 178 -9.74 -1.35 6.57
CA MET A 178 -9.36 -0.11 5.88
C MET A 178 -9.54 1.12 6.77
N ILE A 179 -8.47 1.89 6.86
CA ILE A 179 -8.38 3.13 7.63
C ILE A 179 -8.08 4.27 6.67
N ARG A 180 -8.66 5.43 6.94
CA ARG A 180 -8.35 6.67 6.22
C ARG A 180 -7.89 7.75 7.19
N VAL A 181 -6.94 8.55 6.76
CA VAL A 181 -6.54 9.79 7.45
C VAL A 181 -7.61 10.85 7.21
N THR A 182 -8.20 11.38 8.27
CA THR A 182 -9.26 12.41 8.21
C THR A 182 -8.81 13.77 8.73
N GLY A 183 -7.69 13.82 9.45
CA GLY A 183 -7.11 15.05 9.95
C GLY A 183 -5.59 14.95 10.01
N ILE A 184 -4.96 16.05 9.62
CA ILE A 184 -3.52 16.26 9.72
C ILE A 184 -3.27 17.56 10.48
N LYS A 185 -2.16 17.63 11.19
CA LYS A 185 -1.70 18.85 11.85
C LYS A 185 -0.27 19.17 11.42
N ASN A 186 0.07 20.45 11.47
CA ASN A 186 1.43 20.89 11.21
C ASN A 186 2.34 20.38 12.33
N GLY A 187 3.36 19.62 11.95
CA GLY A 187 4.44 19.20 12.82
C GLY A 187 5.65 20.14 12.74
N GLY A 188 6.77 19.72 13.31
CA GLY A 188 8.04 20.43 13.20
C GLY A 188 8.67 20.30 11.80
N ASN A 189 9.53 21.26 11.43
CA ASN A 189 10.34 21.24 10.21
C ASN A 189 9.56 21.09 8.89
N GLY A 190 8.34 21.63 8.82
CA GLY A 190 7.50 21.57 7.62
C GLY A 190 6.85 20.20 7.35
N CYS A 191 7.02 19.23 8.26
CA CYS A 191 6.36 17.94 8.18
C CYS A 191 4.90 18.03 8.65
N LYS A 192 4.03 17.23 8.06
CA LYS A 192 2.65 17.03 8.53
C LYS A 192 2.60 15.76 9.36
N VAL A 193 1.92 15.81 10.50
CA VAL A 193 1.74 14.65 11.36
C VAL A 193 0.26 14.27 11.45
N LEU A 194 0.03 12.98 11.64
CA LEU A 194 -1.30 12.41 11.79
C LEU A 194 -2.01 13.05 13.00
N ASP A 195 -3.28 13.42 12.80
CA ASP A 195 -4.12 13.95 13.87
C ASP A 195 -5.32 13.04 14.14
N SER A 196 -6.12 12.75 13.10
CA SER A 196 -7.28 11.86 13.23
C SER A 196 -7.41 10.88 12.06
N VAL A 197 -8.01 9.74 12.38
CA VAL A 197 -8.32 8.67 11.43
C VAL A 197 -9.78 8.26 11.55
N SER A 198 -10.32 7.69 10.48
CA SER A 198 -11.62 7.03 10.49
C SER A 198 -11.48 5.60 9.96
N ALA A 199 -12.11 4.64 10.64
CA ALA A 199 -12.44 3.36 10.03
C ALA A 199 -13.37 3.62 8.83
N GLN A 200 -13.05 3.06 7.67
CA GLN A 200 -13.84 3.32 6.49
C GLN A 200 -15.09 2.44 6.47
N TRP A 201 -16.27 3.07 6.46
CA TRP A 201 -17.54 2.39 6.21
C TRP A 201 -17.92 2.36 4.73
N ALA A 202 -17.26 3.18 3.90
CA ALA A 202 -17.64 3.45 2.51
C ALA A 202 -16.43 3.33 1.57
N TYR A 203 -15.94 2.12 1.31
CA TYR A 203 -15.24 1.85 0.05
C TYR A 203 -16.36 1.59 -0.97
N PRO A 204 -16.58 2.44 -1.99
CA PRO A 204 -17.74 2.32 -2.87
C PRO A 204 -17.74 1.06 -3.77
N PHE A 205 -16.81 0.13 -3.56
CA PHE A 205 -16.67 -1.13 -4.30
C PHE A 205 -17.02 -2.38 -3.47
N PHE A 206 -17.31 -2.27 -2.17
CA PHE A 206 -17.85 -3.38 -1.36
C PHE A 206 -19.36 -3.29 -1.19
#